data_AF-A0A9Y1BQ43-F1
#
_entry.id   AF-A0A9Y1BQ43-F1
#
_cell.length_a   1.000
_cell.length_b   1.000
_cell.length_c   1.000
_cell.angle_alpha   90.00
_cell.angle_beta   90.00
_cell.angle_gamma   90.00
#
_symmetry.space_group_name_H-M   'P 1'
#
loop_
_entity.id
_entity.type
_entity.pdbx_description
1 polymer ?
#
loop_
_entity_poly.entity_id
_entity_poly.type
_entity_poly.pdbx_seq_one_letter_code
_entity_poly.pdbx_strand_id
1 'polypeptide(L)' 'MGAFLLANSYVGKRIEIPDFRLVPSDAVILNQKQADDLHSVPDELEKLRKEIVLHNMRHCQQYLSKRYWY' A
#
# COMPACT_ATOMS: atom_id res chain seq x y z
N MET A 1 -2.76 -5.32 9.11
CA MET A 1 -2.56 -4.05 8.37
C MET A 1 -2.51 -4.45 6.89
N GLY A 2 -1.93 -3.70 5.96
CA GLY A 2 -1.91 -4.10 4.53
C GLY A 2 -0.53 -3.98 3.92
N ALA A 3 -0.19 -4.87 2.99
CA ALA A 3 1.07 -4.85 2.25
C ALA A 3 1.16 -3.66 1.28
N PHE A 4 2.39 -3.20 1.04
CA PHE A 4 2.65 -2.16 0.05
C PHE A 4 2.91 -2.78 -1.31
N LEU A 5 1.92 -2.68 -2.19
CA LEU A 5 2.02 -3.09 -3.58
C LEU A 5 2.39 -1.87 -4.42
N LEU A 6 3.61 -1.85 -4.96
CA LEU A 6 3.98 -0.88 -5.97
C LEU A 6 3.36 -1.28 -7.33
N ALA A 7 3.30 -0.33 -8.26
CA ALA A 7 2.58 -0.48 -9.52
C ALA A 7 3.03 -1.73 -10.31
N ASN A 8 2.08 -2.36 -11.02
CA ASN A 8 2.30 -3.52 -11.90
C ASN A 8 2.83 -4.80 -11.23
N SER A 9 2.82 -4.89 -9.90
CA SER A 9 3.14 -6.16 -9.22
C SER A 9 2.01 -7.19 -9.36
N TYR A 10 2.37 -8.46 -9.56
CA TYR A 10 1.43 -9.59 -9.54
C TYR A 10 1.66 -10.47 -8.30
N VAL A 11 0.57 -10.81 -7.62
CA VAL A 11 0.58 -11.73 -6.48
C VAL A 11 -0.34 -12.90 -6.82
N GLY A 12 0.22 -14.10 -6.83
CA GLY A 12 -0.52 -15.34 -7.10
C GLY A 12 -1.67 -15.58 -6.10
N LYS A 13 -2.68 -16.32 -6.54
CA LYS A 13 -3.83 -16.67 -5.68
C LYS A 13 -3.34 -17.49 -4.47
N ARG A 14 -3.85 -17.16 -3.27
CA ARG A 14 -3.55 -17.83 -1.98
C ARG A 14 -2.13 -17.59 -1.43
N ILE A 15 -1.49 -16.48 -1.81
CA ILE A 15 -0.25 -16.03 -1.20
C ILE A 15 -0.59 -14.95 -0.19
N GLU A 16 -0.17 -15.14 1.05
CA GLU A 16 -0.31 -14.14 2.11
C GLU A 16 0.95 -13.28 2.12
N ILE A 17 0.79 -11.98 1.88
CA ILE A 17 1.92 -11.06 1.99
C ILE A 17 2.01 -10.60 3.44
N PRO A 18 3.15 -10.82 4.13
CA PRO A 18 3.31 -10.36 5.49
C PRO A 18 3.14 -8.84 5.60
N ASP A 19 2.59 -8.39 6.73
CA ASP A 19 2.42 -6.97 7.02
C ASP A 19 3.76 -6.22 6.90
N PHE A 20 3.73 -5.00 6.35
CA PHE A 20 4.90 -4.12 6.18
C PHE A 20 6.02 -4.67 5.27
N ARG A 21 5.68 -5.59 4.37
CA ARG A 21 6.56 -5.97 3.26
C ARG A 21 6.32 -5.10 2.04
N LEU A 22 7.41 -4.70 1.38
CA LEU A 22 7.39 -3.98 0.12
C LEU A 22 7.41 -4.98 -1.03
N VAL A 23 6.38 -4.94 -1.86
CA VAL A 23 6.40 -5.61 -3.16
C VAL A 23 6.91 -4.62 -4.20
N PRO A 24 8.07 -4.87 -4.84
CA PRO A 24 8.61 -3.99 -5.86
C PRO A 24 7.69 -3.89 -7.08
N SER A 25 7.84 -2.80 -7.83
CA SER A 25 7.20 -2.69 -9.14
C SER A 25 7.63 -3.83 -10.06
N ASP A 26 6.72 -4.33 -10.88
CA ASP A 26 6.93 -5.44 -11.82
C ASP A 26 7.32 -6.78 -11.17
N ALA A 27 7.27 -6.89 -9.84
CA ALA A 27 7.53 -8.14 -9.14
C ALA A 27 6.38 -9.14 -9.35
N VAL A 28 6.72 -10.39 -9.62
CA VAL A 28 5.78 -11.50 -9.76
C VAL A 28 6.02 -12.48 -8.61
N ILE A 29 5.11 -12.49 -7.64
CA ILE A 29 5.15 -13.39 -6.48
C ILE A 29 4.23 -14.59 -6.77
N LEU A 30 4.81 -15.77 -6.86
CA LEU A 30 4.11 -17.00 -7.26
C LEU A 30 4.05 -18.05 -6.15
N ASN A 31 4.84 -17.91 -5.09
CA ASN A 31 4.81 -18.81 -3.95
C ASN A 31 5.02 -18.06 -2.63
N GLN A 32 4.70 -18.72 -1.51
CA GLN A 32 4.76 -18.14 -0.18
C GLN A 32 6.19 -17.78 0.24
N LYS A 33 7.18 -18.60 -0.13
CA LYS A 33 8.59 -18.34 0.18
C LYS A 33 9.06 -16.99 -0.38
N GLN A 34 8.67 -16.65 -1.61
CA GLN A 34 8.96 -15.35 -2.22
C GLN A 34 8.29 -14.19 -1.46
N ALA A 35 7.10 -14.39 -0.89
CA ALA A 35 6.41 -13.38 -0.08
C ALA A 35 7.09 -13.19 1.28
N ASP A 36 7.56 -14.27 1.90
CA ASP A 36 8.25 -14.23 3.18
C ASP A 36 9.62 -13.55 3.08
N ASP A 37 10.30 -13.75 1.95
CA ASP A 37 11.61 -13.17 1.61
C ASP A 37 11.54 -11.69 1.17
N LEU A 38 10.35 -11.09 1.07
CA LEU A 38 10.21 -9.68 0.70
C LEU A 38 10.94 -8.77 1.69
N HIS A 39 11.45 -7.65 1.18
CA HIS A 39 12.08 -6.65 2.02
C HIS A 39 11.04 -5.91 2.87
N SER A 40 11.45 -5.51 4.07
CA SER A 40 10.66 -4.58 4.89
C SER A 40 10.55 -3.23 4.19
N VAL A 41 9.43 -2.55 4.38
CA VAL A 41 9.21 -1.21 3.84
C VAL A 41 10.25 -0.24 4.42
N PRO A 42 11.01 0.48 3.57
CA PRO A 42 11.92 1.52 4.02
C PRO A 42 11.19 2.65 4.77
N ASP A 43 11.82 3.25 5.77
CA ASP A 43 11.24 4.34 6.57
C ASP A 43 10.74 5.53 5.73
N GLU A 44 11.40 5.79 4.60
CA GLU A 44 11.01 6.83 3.64
C GLU A 44 9.67 6.53 2.96
N LEU A 45 9.42 5.27 2.61
CA LEU A 45 8.15 4.83 2.03
C LEU A 45 7.02 4.82 3.06
N GLU A 46 7.32 4.51 4.32
CA GLU A 46 6.35 4.62 5.41
C GLU A 46 5.96 6.09 5.68
N LYS A 47 6.92 7.03 5.60
CA LYS A 47 6.63 8.48 5.64
C LYS A 47 5.74 8.90 4.47
N LEU A 48 6.08 8.48 3.25
CA LEU A 48 5.29 8.75 2.06
C LEU A 48 3.86 8.19 2.18
N ARG A 49 3.67 6.99 2.74
CA ARG A 49 2.33 6.43 2.99
C ARG A 49 1.52 7.37 3.87
N LYS A 50 2.11 7.81 4.99
CA LYS A 50 1.43 8.67 5.96
C LYS A 50 1.01 9.99 5.32
N GLU A 51 1.87 10.57 4.50
CA GLU A 51 1.58 11.81 3.77
C GLU A 51 0.44 11.63 2.75
N ILE A 52 0.46 10.56 1.95
CA ILE A 52 -0.60 10.25 0.98
C ILE A 52 -1.94 10.04 1.69
N VAL A 53 -1.96 9.25 2.76
CA VAL A 53 -3.17 8.99 3.54
C VAL A 53 -3.72 10.29 4.14
N LEU A 54 -2.86 11.10 4.76
CA LEU A 54 -3.25 12.38 5.36
C LEU A 54 -3.79 13.35 4.30
N HIS A 55 -3.15 13.44 3.15
CA HIS A 55 -3.58 14.27 2.02
C HIS A 55 -4.96 13.83 1.51
N ASN A 56 -5.16 12.53 1.27
CA ASN A 56 -6.42 11.99 0.81
C ASN A 56 -7.55 12.16 1.83
N MET A 57 -7.27 11.98 3.13
CA MET A 57 -8.25 12.24 4.19
C MET A 57 -8.70 13.71 4.18
N ARG A 58 -7.76 14.66 4.08
CA ARG A 58 -8.08 16.10 3.98
C ARG A 58 -8.90 16.40 2.73
N HIS A 59 -8.53 15.86 1.58
CA HIS A 59 -9.25 16.06 0.33
C HIS A 59 -10.69 15.52 0.40
N CYS A 60 -10.88 14.32 0.95
CA CYS A 60 -12.21 13.74 1.19
C CYS A 60 -13.04 14.57 2.17
N GLN A 61 -12.44 15.04 3.28
CA GLN A 61 -13.12 15.91 4.25
C GLN A 61 -13.58 17.22 3.61
N GLN A 62 -12.75 17.85 2.79
CA GLN A 62 -13.11 19.07 2.05
C GLN A 62 -14.23 18.81 1.03
N TYR A 63 -14.24 17.65 0.37
CA TYR A 63 -15.30 17.30 -0.57
C TYR A 63 -16.63 17.05 0.15
N LEU A 64 -16.60 16.35 1.28
CA LEU A 64 -17.79 16.11 2.11
C LEU A 64 -18.32 17.42 2.71
N SER A 65 -17.47 18.29 3.25
CA SER A 65 -17.91 19.56 3.84
C SER A 65 -18.58 20.49 2.83
N LYS A 66 -18.16 20.46 1.56
CA LYS A 66 -18.81 21.20 0.47
C LYS A 66 -20.16 20.59 0.05
N ARG A 67 -20.35 19.29 0.24
CA ARG A 67 -21.58 18.56 -0.17
C ARG A 67 -22.69 18.60 0.88
N TYR A 68 -22.35 18.83 2.14
CA TYR A 68 -23.31 18.97 3.26
C TYR A 68 -23.66 20.44 3.61
N TRP A 69 -23.41 21.38 2.69
CA TRP A 69 -23.73 22.81 2.84
C TRP A 69 -24.91 23.28 1.96
N TYR A 70 -25.75 22.35 1.49
CA TYR A 70 -27.04 22.60 0.85
C TYR A 70 -28.15 21.82 1.56
#